data_AF-A0A924W6X1-F1
#
_entry.id   AF-A0A924W6X1-F1
#
_cell.length_a   1.000
_cell.length_b   1.000
_cell.length_c   1.000
_cell.angle_alpha   90.00
_cell.angle_beta   90.00
_cell.angle_gamma   90.00
#
_symmetry.space_group_name_H-M   'P 1'
#
loop_
_entity.id
_entity.type
_entity.pdbx_description
1 polymer ?
#
loop_
_entity_poly.entity_id
_entity_poly.type
_entity_poly.pdbx_seq_one_letter_code
_entity_poly.pdbx_strand_id
1 'polypeptide(L)'
;MDTQLEGLKWVVRALAQPVRVQKSLYPSFTFPAEEMVLEFEQFFEPGSSRYTDVWSGEQYLSLRALDEKFAALSGSKGEELWLDEDPLGRPEWSEIRRLAREVIRVFDWPADEPPSRRSI
;
A
#
# COMPACT_ATOMS: atom_id res chain seq x y z
N MET A 1 -10.86 16.85 -7.88
CA MET A 1 -9.71 15.92 -7.85
C MET A 1 -10.23 14.69 -7.13
N ASP A 2 -10.08 13.50 -7.70
CA ASP A 2 -10.64 12.28 -7.13
C ASP A 2 -9.83 11.88 -5.89
N THR A 3 -10.36 12.20 -4.70
CA THR A 3 -9.72 11.94 -3.41
C THR A 3 -9.34 10.47 -3.23
N GLN A 4 -10.05 9.56 -3.89
CA GLN A 4 -9.84 8.13 -3.78
C GLN A 4 -8.61 7.66 -4.56
N LEU A 5 -8.45 8.15 -5.80
CA LEU A 5 -7.26 7.86 -6.61
C LEU A 5 -6.00 8.45 -6.00
N GLU A 6 -6.07 9.69 -5.48
CA GLU A 6 -4.92 10.32 -4.83
C GLU A 6 -4.55 9.61 -3.51
N GLY A 7 -5.53 9.17 -2.74
CA GLY A 7 -5.31 8.33 -1.55
C GLY A 7 -4.62 7.01 -1.89
N LEU A 8 -5.13 6.30 -2.91
CA LEU A 8 -4.54 5.06 -3.39
C LEU A 8 -3.10 5.27 -3.89
N LYS A 9 -2.87 6.31 -4.69
CA LYS A 9 -1.56 6.66 -5.19
C LYS A 9 -0.58 6.95 -4.05
N TRP A 10 -1.02 7.69 -3.03
CA TRP A 10 -0.18 7.98 -1.88
C TRP A 10 0.20 6.71 -1.13
N VAL A 11 -0.77 5.84 -0.79
CA VAL A 11 -0.48 4.64 0.01
C VAL A 11 0.37 3.63 -0.74
N VAL A 12 0.17 3.47 -2.06
CA VAL A 12 1.04 2.63 -2.89
C VAL A 12 2.47 3.21 -2.92
N ARG A 13 2.62 4.53 -3.04
CA ARG A 13 3.94 5.18 -2.95
C ARG A 13 4.60 4.96 -1.60
N ALA A 14 3.85 5.05 -0.49
CA ALA A 14 4.36 4.76 0.85
C ALA A 14 4.79 3.29 1.00
N LEU A 15 3.96 2.35 0.54
CA LEU A 15 4.24 0.91 0.56
C LEU A 15 5.52 0.52 -0.21
N ALA A 16 5.90 1.28 -1.23
CA ALA A 16 7.12 1.03 -2.02
C ALA A 16 8.43 1.51 -1.35
N GLN A 17 8.32 2.38 -0.34
CA GLN A 17 9.48 3.04 0.28
C GLN A 17 10.31 2.10 1.17
N PRO A 18 11.58 2.44 1.44
CA PRO A 18 12.38 1.74 2.45
C PRO A 18 11.80 1.89 3.86
N VAL A 19 12.10 0.94 4.75
CA VAL A 19 11.59 0.89 6.14
C VAL A 19 11.68 2.22 6.87
N ARG A 20 12.83 2.90 6.78
CA ARG A 20 13.06 4.19 7.44
C ARG A 20 12.02 5.24 7.02
N VAL A 21 11.74 5.31 5.72
CA VAL A 21 10.79 6.27 5.15
C VAL A 21 9.36 5.86 5.50
N GLN A 22 9.02 4.57 5.40
CA GLN A 22 7.72 4.05 5.83
C GLN A 22 7.41 4.42 7.28
N LYS A 23 8.39 4.32 8.19
CA LYS A 23 8.22 4.74 9.59
C LYS A 23 8.06 6.26 9.76
N SER A 24 8.74 7.09 8.95
CA SER A 24 8.66 8.55 9.08
C SER A 24 7.40 9.16 8.50
N LEU A 25 6.67 8.43 7.65
CA LEU A 25 5.42 8.89 7.05
C LEU A 25 4.24 8.88 8.04
N TYR A 26 4.38 8.17 9.17
CA TYR A 26 3.32 8.01 10.15
C TYR A 26 3.75 8.55 11.53
N PRO A 27 2.80 9.02 12.37
CA PRO A 27 3.11 9.43 13.73
C PRO A 27 3.69 8.29 14.56
N SER A 28 4.55 8.59 15.53
CA SER A 28 5.24 7.58 16.35
C SER A 28 4.34 6.77 17.30
N PHE A 29 3.06 7.13 17.41
CA PHE A 29 2.08 6.45 18.26
C PHE A 29 1.16 5.49 17.48
N THR A 30 1.34 5.37 16.16
CA THR A 30 0.60 4.41 15.32
C THR A 30 1.48 3.21 14.96
N PHE A 31 0.88 2.20 14.32
CA PHE A 31 1.58 1.08 13.72
C PHE A 31 1.66 1.28 12.19
N PRO A 32 2.80 1.80 11.65
CA PRO A 32 2.85 2.19 10.24
C PRO A 32 2.55 1.04 9.26
N ALA A 33 2.87 -0.20 9.67
CA ALA A 33 2.54 -1.40 8.92
C ALA A 33 1.04 -1.59 8.76
N GLU A 34 0.30 -1.58 9.87
CA GLU A 34 -1.17 -1.68 9.88
C GLU A 34 -1.82 -0.50 9.13
N GLU A 35 -1.40 0.73 9.42
CA GLU A 35 -1.96 1.93 8.80
C GLU A 35 -1.87 1.89 7.27
N MET A 36 -0.71 1.50 6.71
CA MET A 36 -0.57 1.35 5.26
C MET A 36 -1.50 0.29 4.66
N VAL A 37 -1.74 -0.81 5.37
CA VAL A 37 -2.64 -1.88 4.91
C VAL A 37 -4.09 -1.39 4.95
N LEU A 38 -4.52 -0.81 6.06
CA LEU A 38 -5.88 -0.27 6.23
C LEU A 38 -6.19 0.83 5.22
N GLU A 39 -5.24 1.75 4.98
CA GLU A 39 -5.41 2.80 3.98
C GLU A 39 -5.49 2.23 2.57
N PHE A 40 -4.71 1.19 2.25
CA PHE A 40 -4.81 0.53 0.96
C PHE A 40 -6.19 -0.10 0.77
N GLU A 41 -6.70 -0.84 1.75
CA GLU A 41 -8.04 -1.46 1.72
C GLU A 41 -9.16 -0.41 1.68
N GLN A 42 -8.97 0.74 2.35
CA GLN A 42 -9.90 1.87 2.28
C GLN A 42 -10.04 2.40 0.86
N PHE A 43 -8.92 2.55 0.14
CA PHE A 43 -8.93 3.14 -1.20
C PHE A 43 -9.15 2.10 -2.30
N PHE A 44 -8.67 0.87 -2.17
CA PHE A 44 -8.83 -0.19 -3.17
C PHE A 44 -9.84 -1.24 -2.73
N GLU A 45 -10.92 -1.37 -3.49
CA GLU A 45 -11.97 -2.36 -3.30
C GLU A 45 -12.00 -3.24 -4.56
N PRO A 46 -11.49 -4.48 -4.47
CA PRO A 46 -11.48 -5.40 -5.58
C PRO A 46 -12.89 -5.65 -6.16
N GLY A 47 -12.99 -5.72 -7.48
CA GLY A 47 -14.26 -5.98 -8.17
C GLY A 47 -15.22 -4.79 -8.22
N SER A 48 -14.85 -3.64 -7.64
CA SER A 48 -15.64 -2.41 -7.77
C SER A 48 -15.62 -1.91 -9.22
N SER A 49 -16.81 -1.64 -9.79
CA SER A 49 -16.95 -1.16 -11.18
C SER A 49 -16.23 0.16 -11.44
N ARG A 50 -15.98 0.93 -10.36
CA ARG A 50 -15.18 2.17 -10.39
C ARG A 50 -13.76 1.97 -10.95
N TYR A 51 -13.25 0.73 -10.91
CA TYR A 51 -11.91 0.37 -11.36
C TYR A 51 -11.89 -0.48 -12.62
N THR A 52 -12.78 -1.47 -12.71
CA THR A 52 -12.80 -2.42 -13.83
C THR A 52 -13.10 -1.77 -15.17
N ASP A 53 -13.78 -0.61 -15.16
CA ASP A 53 -14.20 0.09 -16.37
C ASP A 53 -13.22 1.22 -16.77
N VAL A 54 -12.32 1.61 -15.86
CA VAL A 54 -11.43 2.78 -16.00
C VAL A 54 -9.97 2.37 -16.19
N TRP A 55 -9.53 1.32 -15.50
CA TRP A 55 -8.14 0.87 -15.54
C TRP A 55 -7.92 -0.23 -16.55
N SER A 56 -6.73 -0.25 -17.13
CA SER A 56 -6.30 -1.38 -17.95
C SER A 56 -6.25 -2.67 -17.13
N GLY A 57 -6.31 -3.81 -17.82
CA GLY A 57 -6.15 -5.12 -17.16
C GLY A 57 -4.83 -5.22 -16.38
N GLU A 58 -3.74 -4.66 -16.89
CA GLU A 58 -2.43 -4.66 -16.20
C GLU A 58 -2.48 -3.84 -14.90
N GLN A 59 -3.05 -2.64 -14.95
CA GLN A 59 -3.24 -1.77 -13.78
C GLN A 59 -4.07 -2.47 -12.69
N TYR A 60 -5.22 -3.02 -13.07
CA TYR A 60 -6.08 -3.73 -12.12
C TYR A 60 -5.39 -4.96 -11.52
N LEU A 61 -4.72 -5.77 -12.35
CA LEU A 61 -3.99 -6.96 -11.90
C LEU A 61 -2.83 -6.61 -10.96
N SER A 62 -2.13 -5.50 -11.19
CA SER A 62 -1.04 -5.06 -10.31
C SER A 62 -1.53 -4.73 -8.88
N LEU A 63 -2.68 -4.06 -8.75
CA LEU A 63 -3.30 -3.76 -7.45
C LEU A 63 -3.88 -5.02 -6.80
N ARG A 64 -4.49 -5.90 -7.59
CA ARG A 64 -4.98 -7.20 -7.12
C ARG A 64 -3.87 -8.07 -6.55
N ALA A 65 -2.69 -8.09 -7.16
CA ALA A 65 -1.55 -8.84 -6.65
C ALA A 65 -1.09 -8.32 -5.27
N LEU A 66 -1.16 -7.00 -5.05
CA LEU A 66 -0.85 -6.38 -3.76
C LEU A 66 -1.91 -6.71 -2.69
N ASP A 67 -3.20 -6.63 -3.05
CA ASP A 67 -4.34 -7.03 -2.21
C ASP A 67 -4.26 -8.51 -1.79
N GLU A 68 -4.02 -9.41 -2.75
CA GLU A 68 -3.84 -10.84 -2.49
C GLU A 68 -2.64 -11.12 -1.58
N LYS A 69 -1.59 -10.31 -1.66
CA LYS A 69 -0.45 -10.41 -0.75
C LYS A 69 -0.83 -10.06 0.69
N PHE A 70 -1.64 -9.02 0.90
CA PHE A 70 -2.14 -8.69 2.25
C PHE A 70 -3.05 -9.79 2.79
N ALA A 71 -3.98 -10.29 1.98
CA ALA A 71 -4.87 -11.39 2.36
C ALA A 71 -4.09 -12.66 2.78
N ALA A 72 -3.04 -13.01 2.04
CA ALA A 72 -2.19 -14.17 2.35
C ALA A 72 -1.42 -14.01 3.68
N LEU A 73 -1.03 -12.79 4.04
CA LEU A 73 -0.30 -12.51 5.28
C LEU A 73 -1.25 -12.47 6.49
N SER A 74 -2.45 -11.91 6.33
CA SER A 74 -3.49 -11.87 7.37
C SER A 74 -3.98 -13.25 7.81
N GLY A 75 -3.95 -14.25 6.92
CA GLY A 75 -4.40 -15.61 7.25
C GLY A 75 -3.49 -16.40 8.20
N SER A 76 -2.17 -16.14 8.21
CA SER A 76 -1.21 -17.00 8.93
C SER A 76 -0.46 -16.33 10.08
N LYS A 77 -0.31 -14.99 10.05
CA LYS A 77 0.51 -14.24 11.01
C LYS A 77 0.04 -12.78 11.24
N GLY A 78 -1.22 -12.47 10.92
CA GLY A 78 -1.72 -11.10 10.77
C GLY A 78 -1.30 -10.13 11.88
N GLU A 79 -1.69 -10.40 13.14
CA GLU A 79 -1.40 -9.49 14.26
C GLU A 79 0.10 -9.20 14.43
N GLU A 80 0.98 -10.21 14.34
CA GLU A 80 2.43 -9.99 14.45
C GLU A 80 3.04 -9.24 13.26
N LEU A 81 2.44 -9.34 12.08
CA LEU A 81 2.94 -8.67 10.88
C LEU A 81 2.49 -7.21 10.78
N TRP A 82 1.48 -6.82 11.54
CA TRP A 82 0.89 -5.49 11.49
C TRP A 82 1.14 -4.67 12.77
N LEU A 83 1.10 -5.30 13.94
CA LEU A 83 1.08 -4.65 15.27
C LEU A 83 2.38 -4.80 16.08
N ASP A 84 3.36 -5.55 15.59
CA ASP A 84 4.63 -5.74 16.29
C ASP A 84 5.50 -4.45 16.29
N GLU A 85 6.59 -4.44 17.05
CA GLU A 85 7.48 -3.28 17.20
C GLU A 85 8.27 -2.97 15.92
N ASP A 86 8.58 -3.99 15.10
CA ASP A 86 9.27 -3.79 13.81
C ASP A 86 8.83 -4.72 12.67
N PRO A 87 7.53 -4.73 12.31
CA PRO A 87 7.01 -5.56 11.22
C PRO A 87 7.63 -5.22 9.87
N LEU A 88 7.90 -3.94 9.61
CA LEU A 88 8.38 -3.44 8.32
C LEU A 88 9.76 -3.99 7.93
N GLY A 89 10.58 -4.36 8.92
CA GLY A 89 11.89 -4.98 8.72
C GLY A 89 11.82 -6.46 8.33
N ARG A 90 10.67 -7.11 8.48
CA ARG A 90 10.51 -8.55 8.21
C ARG A 90 10.61 -8.87 6.71
N PRO A 91 11.09 -10.07 6.33
CA PRO A 91 11.21 -10.48 4.93
C PRO A 91 9.90 -10.38 4.13
N GLU A 92 8.77 -10.63 4.77
CA GLU A 92 7.42 -10.55 4.20
C GLU A 92 7.14 -9.18 3.55
N TRP A 93 7.66 -8.11 4.14
CA TRP A 93 7.50 -6.73 3.65
C TRP A 93 8.36 -6.39 2.43
N SER A 94 9.38 -7.19 2.12
CA SER A 94 10.18 -7.00 0.91
C SER A 94 9.35 -7.26 -0.34
N GLU A 95 8.44 -8.23 -0.27
CA GLU A 95 7.55 -8.56 -1.37
C GLU A 95 6.42 -7.53 -1.52
N ILE A 96 5.87 -7.03 -0.41
CA ILE A 96 4.93 -5.90 -0.42
C ILE A 96 5.57 -4.69 -1.14
N ARG A 97 6.79 -4.31 -0.75
CA ARG A 97 7.54 -3.21 -1.39
C ARG A 97 7.75 -3.45 -2.88
N ARG A 98 8.06 -4.68 -3.28
CA ARG A 98 8.26 -5.05 -4.70
C ARG A 98 6.97 -4.90 -5.50
N LEU A 99 5.85 -5.42 -5.00
CA LEU A 99 4.53 -5.33 -5.63
C LEU A 99 4.07 -3.88 -5.72
N ALA A 100 4.25 -3.08 -4.67
CA ALA A 100 3.93 -1.65 -4.70
C ALA A 100 4.72 -0.89 -5.78
N ARG A 101 6.02 -1.19 -5.96
CA ARG A 101 6.81 -0.59 -7.07
C ARG A 101 6.31 -0.99 -8.44
N GLU A 102 5.79 -2.21 -8.57
CA GLU A 102 5.19 -2.67 -9.82
C GLU A 102 3.91 -1.89 -10.13
N VAL A 103 3.05 -1.65 -9.13
CA VAL A 103 1.88 -0.78 -9.29
C VAL A 103 2.32 0.62 -9.74
N ILE A 104 3.33 1.22 -9.08
CA ILE A 104 3.85 2.55 -9.47
C ILE A 104 4.31 2.55 -10.94
N ARG A 105 5.03 1.52 -11.38
CA ARG A 105 5.52 1.38 -12.76
C ARG A 105 4.36 1.30 -13.76
N VAL A 106 3.38 0.45 -13.49
CA VAL A 106 2.23 0.19 -14.39
C VAL A 106 1.30 1.41 -14.48
N PHE A 107 1.17 2.17 -13.40
CA PHE A 107 0.38 3.40 -13.38
C PHE A 107 1.12 4.65 -13.86
N ASP A 108 2.41 4.54 -14.18
CA ASP A 108 3.29 5.68 -14.47
C ASP A 108 3.25 6.75 -13.36
N TRP A 109 3.25 6.29 -12.10
CA TRP A 109 3.26 7.17 -10.94
C TRP A 109 4.69 7.54 -10.52
N PRO A 110 4.86 8.69 -9.83
CA PRO A 110 6.15 9.05 -9.27
C PRO A 110 6.60 8.04 -8.20
N ALA A 111 7.87 7.63 -8.26
CA ALA A 111 8.47 6.66 -7.33
C ALA A 111 9.12 7.29 -6.08
N ASP A 112 9.15 8.63 -6.01
CA ASP A 112 9.63 9.39 -4.86
C ASP A 112 8.74 9.22 -3.64
N GLU A 113 9.30 9.51 -2.47
CA GLU A 113 8.58 9.54 -1.19
C GLU A 113 7.31 10.41 -1.30
N PRO A 114 6.15 9.90 -0.89
CA PRO A 114 4.94 10.71 -0.91
C PRO A 114 5.03 11.86 0.13
N PRO A 115 4.26 12.95 -0.05
CA PRO A 115 4.28 14.06 0.90
C PRO A 115 3.96 13.60 2.33
N SER A 116 4.77 14.02 3.30
CA SER A 116 4.66 13.65 4.72
C SER A 116 3.40 14.17 5.42
N ARG A 117 2.70 15.13 4.83
CA ARG A 117 1.38 15.58 5.29
C ARG A 117 0.34 15.20 4.25
N ARG A 118 -0.59 14.31 4.61
CA ARG A 118 -1.89 14.23 3.97
C ARG A 118 -2.72 15.41 4.46
N SER A 119 -3.18 16.26 3.54
CA SER A 119 -4.32 17.14 3.84
C SER A 119 -5.55 16.24 3.87
N ILE A 120 -5.88 15.71 5.04
CA ILE A 120 -7.15 15.04 5.29
C ILE A 120 -8.21 16.11 5.57
#